data_AF-Q1IHW6-F1
#
_entry.id   AF-Q1IHW6-F1
#
_cell.length_a   1.000
_cell.length_b   1.000
_cell.length_c   1.000
_cell.angle_alpha   90.00
_cell.angle_beta   90.00
_cell.angle_gamma   90.00
#
_symmetry.space_group_name_H-M   'P 1'
#
loop_
_entity.id
_entity.type
_entity.pdbx_description
1 polymer ?
#
loop_
_entity_poly.entity_id
_entity_poly.type
_entity_poly.pdbx_seq_one_letter_code
_entity_poly.pdbx_strand_id
1 'polypeptide(L)'
;MRTLHRGLIVLFAFSTFAAAQAKPDVTAQSTSTFNYSKETDGSENINIRNVSFEMVDLFERGKAGNQSLLLRKTTASKRTAGDIGEEATITLEAWPLGTDLKQKPLFTVSTTGTDGHTLDNALFVASRGTEEVDWWSVYKLKNGQHLFDTYLPLVSFSISRETVETRYLGLQVPEDEVKDARLKKPGVVVVLTYASAAKIIREILITADDAKQAAQLRSLADETRTLTALDSSKGKAPSYSLHLTFSQTYPSPPNLSEIVIPVMKDDLDLANAKLPAGIHAAAFSR
;
A
#
# COMPACT_ATOMS: atom_id res chain seq x y z
N MET A 1 14.21 88.65 -11.29
CA MET A 1 15.20 88.22 -12.30
C MET A 1 15.51 86.74 -12.05
N ARG A 2 15.40 85.91 -13.11
CA ARG A 2 15.98 84.58 -13.39
C ARG A 2 16.74 83.90 -12.23
N THR A 3 16.53 82.62 -11.90
CA THR A 3 16.79 81.45 -12.78
C THR A 3 16.15 80.17 -12.23
N LEU A 4 15.49 79.39 -13.09
CA LEU A 4 15.21 77.96 -12.90
C LEU A 4 16.52 77.17 -12.82
N HIS A 5 16.62 76.19 -11.91
CA HIS A 5 17.56 75.08 -12.00
C HIS A 5 16.80 73.78 -12.27
N ARG A 6 17.04 73.24 -13.46
CA ARG A 6 16.62 71.90 -13.87
C ARG A 6 17.53 70.88 -13.18
N GLY A 7 17.01 70.15 -12.19
CA GLY A 7 17.64 68.96 -11.66
C GLY A 7 17.29 67.75 -12.52
N LEU A 8 18.28 67.24 -13.27
CA LEU A 8 18.22 65.97 -13.99
C LEU A 8 18.29 64.83 -12.96
N ILE A 9 17.20 64.09 -12.77
CA ILE A 9 17.19 62.86 -11.96
C ILE A 9 17.64 61.71 -12.87
N VAL A 10 18.82 61.17 -12.60
CA VAL A 10 19.30 59.92 -13.20
C VAL A 10 18.68 58.76 -12.41
N LEU A 11 17.74 58.04 -13.02
CA LEU A 11 17.25 56.76 -12.50
C LEU A 11 18.34 55.69 -12.70
N PHE A 12 18.99 55.26 -11.63
CA PHE A 12 19.71 53.99 -11.62
C PHE A 12 18.70 52.85 -11.47
N ALA A 13 18.40 52.17 -12.57
CA ALA A 13 17.71 50.89 -12.54
C ALA A 13 18.67 49.82 -11.99
N PHE A 14 18.50 49.47 -10.71
CA PHE A 14 19.17 48.30 -10.13
C PHE A 14 18.47 47.03 -10.62
N SER A 15 19.07 46.37 -11.59
CA SER A 15 18.71 45.00 -12.00
C SER A 15 19.18 44.03 -10.91
N THR A 16 18.34 43.70 -9.94
CA THR A 16 18.63 42.61 -9.00
C THR A 16 18.50 41.28 -9.74
N PHE A 17 19.62 40.74 -10.22
CA PHE A 17 19.73 39.32 -10.53
C PHE A 17 19.63 38.56 -9.20
N ALA A 18 18.47 37.96 -8.93
CA ALA A 18 18.34 36.97 -7.87
C ALA A 18 19.15 35.73 -8.30
N ALA A 19 20.39 35.63 -7.83
CA ALA A 19 21.13 34.39 -7.90
C ALA A 19 20.31 33.33 -7.14
N ALA A 20 19.87 32.28 -7.85
CA ALA A 20 19.24 31.14 -7.22
C ALA A 20 20.24 30.55 -6.22
N GLN A 21 20.03 30.78 -4.93
CA GLN A 21 20.83 30.17 -3.88
C GLN A 21 20.72 28.65 -4.03
N ALA A 22 21.86 28.00 -4.26
CA ALA A 22 21.94 26.55 -4.22
C ALA A 22 21.42 26.08 -2.86
N LYS A 23 20.56 25.06 -2.86
CA LYS A 23 20.08 24.46 -1.62
C LYS A 23 21.30 23.96 -0.82
N PRO A 24 21.38 24.22 0.49
CA PRO A 24 22.49 23.74 1.31
C PRO A 24 22.53 22.21 1.29
N ASP A 25 23.73 21.65 1.37
CA ASP A 25 23.91 20.22 1.49
C ASP A 25 23.24 19.71 2.78
N VAL A 26 22.44 18.65 2.65
CA VAL A 26 21.80 17.98 3.78
C VAL A 26 22.42 16.61 3.97
N THR A 27 22.97 16.37 5.15
CA THR A 27 23.44 15.04 5.58
C THR A 27 22.59 14.57 6.74
N ALA A 28 22.10 13.33 6.67
CA ALA A 28 21.38 12.68 7.75
C ALA A 28 22.05 11.36 8.11
N GLN A 29 22.06 11.04 9.40
CA GLN A 29 22.53 9.77 9.94
C GLN A 29 21.47 9.18 10.87
N SER A 30 21.34 7.86 10.89
CA SER A 30 20.47 7.15 11.81
C SER A 30 21.07 5.78 12.09
N THR A 31 20.99 5.34 13.35
CA THR A 31 21.67 4.14 13.83
C THR A 31 20.72 2.96 13.88
N SER A 32 21.13 1.84 13.29
CA SER A 32 20.54 0.52 13.55
C SER A 32 21.15 -0.09 14.81
N THR A 33 20.36 -0.79 15.62
CA THR A 33 20.81 -1.38 16.89
C THR A 33 20.39 -2.83 17.01
N PHE A 34 21.23 -3.63 17.63
CA PHE A 34 20.94 -4.99 18.09
C PHE A 34 21.23 -5.04 19.60
N ASN A 35 20.29 -5.54 20.38
CA ASN A 35 20.44 -5.72 21.82
C ASN A 35 19.97 -7.13 22.20
N TYR A 36 20.85 -7.86 22.88
CA TYR A 36 20.59 -9.16 23.49
C TYR A 36 20.72 -9.02 25.00
N SER A 37 19.69 -9.47 25.72
CA SER A 37 19.65 -9.43 27.18
C SER A 37 19.08 -10.74 27.72
N LYS A 38 19.58 -11.16 28.89
CA LYS A 38 19.11 -12.33 29.60
C LYS A 38 18.57 -11.92 30.96
N GLU A 39 17.31 -12.25 31.22
CA GLU A 39 16.64 -11.90 32.47
C GLU A 39 16.96 -12.93 33.56
N THR A 40 16.64 -12.59 34.81
CA THR A 40 16.90 -13.46 35.98
C THR A 40 16.11 -14.76 35.96
N ASP A 41 14.99 -14.80 35.26
CA ASP A 41 14.17 -16.01 35.05
C ASP A 41 14.72 -16.93 33.95
N GLY A 42 15.81 -16.51 33.27
CA GLY A 42 16.45 -17.25 32.20
C GLY A 42 15.92 -16.93 30.80
N SER A 43 14.91 -16.07 30.66
CA SER A 43 14.41 -15.62 29.35
C SER A 43 15.47 -14.82 28.60
N GLU A 44 15.52 -14.99 27.28
CA GLU A 44 16.48 -14.31 26.41
C GLU A 44 15.73 -13.38 25.48
N ASN A 45 15.97 -12.08 25.62
CA ASN A 45 15.28 -11.02 24.89
C ASN A 45 16.19 -10.48 23.79
N ILE A 46 15.67 -10.44 22.57
CA ILE A 46 16.31 -9.89 21.38
C ILE A 46 15.52 -8.65 20.94
N ASN A 47 16.18 -7.49 20.91
CA ASN A 47 15.61 -6.25 20.39
C ASN A 47 16.44 -5.77 19.20
N ILE A 48 15.78 -5.55 18.07
CA ILE A 48 16.42 -5.08 16.83
C ILE A 48 15.74 -3.80 16.39
N ARG A 49 16.53 -2.81 15.98
CA ARG A 49 16.03 -1.61 15.31
C ARG A 49 16.85 -1.40 14.04
N ASN A 50 16.22 -1.43 12.88
CA ASN A 50 16.87 -1.13 11.61
C ASN A 50 16.35 0.20 11.08
N VAL A 51 17.25 1.03 10.56
CA VAL A 51 16.88 2.27 9.85
C VAL A 51 17.46 2.24 8.44
N SER A 52 16.63 2.51 7.45
CA SER A 52 17.04 2.68 6.05
C SER A 52 16.50 3.98 5.48
N PHE A 53 17.25 4.54 4.53
CA PHE A 53 16.83 5.69 3.75
C PHE A 53 16.57 5.28 2.31
N GLU A 54 15.58 5.89 1.69
CA GLU A 54 15.22 5.65 0.30
C GLU A 54 14.77 6.95 -0.34
N MET A 55 15.09 7.17 -1.61
CA MET A 55 14.59 8.31 -2.38
C MET A 55 13.57 7.81 -3.39
N VAL A 56 12.40 8.46 -3.45
CA VAL A 56 11.34 8.15 -4.40
C VAL A 56 10.93 9.39 -5.16
N ASP A 57 10.69 9.25 -6.47
CA ASP A 57 10.15 10.31 -7.31
C ASP A 57 8.66 10.10 -7.51
N LEU A 58 7.85 10.96 -6.90
CA LEU A 58 6.41 10.92 -7.09
C LEU A 58 6.07 11.49 -8.47
N PHE A 59 5.61 10.62 -9.38
CA PHE A 59 5.11 11.02 -10.68
C PHE A 59 3.59 11.23 -10.64
N GLU A 60 3.13 12.45 -10.92
CA GLU A 60 1.72 12.75 -11.15
C GLU A 60 1.50 13.22 -12.58
N ARG A 61 0.73 12.45 -13.37
CA ARG A 61 0.39 12.82 -14.74
C ARG A 61 -0.31 14.20 -14.76
N GLY A 62 0.18 15.10 -15.60
CA GLY A 62 -0.45 16.40 -15.86
C GLY A 62 -0.14 17.49 -14.82
N LYS A 63 0.74 17.24 -13.85
CA LYS A 63 1.25 18.29 -12.95
C LYS A 63 2.69 18.65 -13.28
N ALA A 64 2.96 19.95 -13.36
CA ALA A 64 4.32 20.46 -13.45
C ALA A 64 5.00 20.34 -12.08
N GLY A 65 6.05 19.52 -12.01
CA GLY A 65 6.88 19.31 -10.83
C GLY A 65 6.77 17.89 -10.29
N ASN A 66 7.79 17.06 -10.56
CA ASN A 66 8.00 15.82 -9.82
C ASN A 66 8.40 16.20 -8.39
N GLN A 67 7.74 15.60 -7.40
CA GLN A 67 8.15 15.76 -6.01
C GLN A 67 9.01 14.55 -5.62
N SER A 68 10.32 14.76 -5.54
CA SER A 68 11.23 13.78 -4.95
C SER A 68 11.09 13.82 -3.43
N LEU A 69 10.89 12.66 -2.83
CA LEU A 69 10.86 12.49 -1.38
C LEU A 69 12.11 11.73 -0.92
N LEU A 70 12.62 12.11 0.24
CA LEU A 70 13.48 11.26 1.05
C LEU A 70 12.61 10.57 2.09
N LEU A 71 12.67 9.24 2.11
CA LEU A 71 11.99 8.38 3.07
C LEU A 71 12.98 7.88 4.11
N ARG A 72 12.56 7.84 5.37
CA ARG A 72 13.23 7.10 6.43
C ARG A 72 12.30 5.99 6.90
N LYS A 73 12.71 4.74 6.70
CA LYS A 73 12.01 3.57 7.22
C LYS A 73 12.74 3.09 8.47
N THR A 74 12.02 2.94 9.57
CA THR A 74 12.49 2.31 10.80
C THR A 74 11.67 1.04 11.02
N THR A 75 12.32 -0.11 11.19
CA THR A 75 11.69 -1.31 11.73
C THR A 75 12.24 -1.57 13.11
N ALA A 76 11.37 -1.80 14.08
CA ALA A 76 11.74 -2.14 15.46
C ALA A 76 11.04 -3.43 15.83
N SER A 77 11.81 -4.45 16.23
CA SER A 77 11.27 -5.73 16.68
C SER A 77 11.81 -6.12 18.05
N LYS A 78 10.96 -6.80 18.81
CA LYS A 78 11.27 -7.41 20.09
C LYS A 78 10.77 -8.85 20.07
N ARG A 79 11.64 -9.78 20.44
CA ARG A 79 11.35 -11.21 20.50
C ARG A 79 11.97 -11.83 21.74
N THR A 80 11.21 -12.66 22.42
CA THR A 80 11.71 -13.56 23.47
C THR A 80 12.08 -14.89 22.85
N ALA A 81 13.26 -15.42 23.13
CA ALA A 81 13.67 -16.73 22.62
C ALA A 81 12.78 -17.83 23.21
N GLY A 82 12.14 -18.61 22.33
CA GLY A 82 11.23 -19.69 22.71
C GLY A 82 9.75 -19.34 22.65
N ASP A 83 9.40 -18.05 22.53
CA ASP A 83 8.02 -17.61 22.32
C ASP A 83 7.63 -17.63 20.83
N ILE A 84 6.34 -17.83 20.55
CA ILE A 84 5.77 -17.71 19.21
C ILE A 84 5.41 -16.25 18.96
N GLY A 85 5.79 -15.73 17.79
CA GLY A 85 5.49 -14.37 17.37
C GLY A 85 6.58 -13.36 17.71
N GLU A 86 6.42 -12.14 17.20
CA GLU A 86 7.28 -11.01 17.54
C GLU A 86 6.50 -9.71 17.65
N GLU A 87 6.87 -8.87 18.62
CA GLU A 87 6.37 -7.50 18.67
C GLU A 87 7.17 -6.67 17.68
N ALA A 88 6.58 -6.31 16.54
CA ALA A 88 7.28 -5.54 15.52
C ALA A 88 6.48 -4.31 15.10
N THR A 89 7.19 -3.19 14.86
CA THR A 89 6.64 -1.91 14.40
C THR A 89 7.46 -1.39 13.22
N ILE A 90 6.75 -0.90 12.20
CA ILE A 90 7.30 -0.18 11.06
C ILE A 90 6.89 1.28 11.18
N THR A 91 7.87 2.17 11.02
CA THR A 91 7.64 3.61 10.92
C THR A 91 8.24 4.12 9.60
N LEU A 92 7.43 4.73 8.75
CA LEU A 92 7.86 5.42 7.54
C LEU A 92 7.65 6.92 7.73
N GLU A 93 8.70 7.69 7.57
CA GLU A 93 8.66 9.16 7.58
C GLU A 93 9.12 9.69 6.23
N ALA A 94 8.49 10.77 5.75
CA ALA A 94 8.78 11.33 4.44
C ALA A 94 9.04 12.84 4.50
N TRP A 95 10.07 13.30 3.80
CA TRP A 95 10.40 14.72 3.62
C TRP A 95 10.59 15.05 2.14
N PRO A 96 10.39 16.31 1.71
CA PRO A 96 10.89 16.73 0.41
C PRO A 96 12.41 16.55 0.35
N LEU A 97 12.93 16.09 -0.78
CA LEU A 97 14.36 15.91 -0.97
C LEU A 97 15.14 17.23 -0.72
N GLY A 98 16.23 17.13 0.04
CA GLY A 98 17.07 18.27 0.43
C GLY A 98 16.55 19.08 1.62
N THR A 99 15.60 18.53 2.39
CA THR A 99 15.11 19.14 3.64
C THR A 99 15.86 18.57 4.83
N ASP A 100 16.16 19.40 5.85
CA ASP A 100 16.71 18.93 7.12
C ASP A 100 15.70 17.99 7.84
N LEU A 101 16.12 16.76 8.14
CA LEU A 101 15.26 15.74 8.76
C LEU A 101 14.97 15.99 10.24
N LYS A 102 15.55 17.03 10.84
CA LYS A 102 15.11 17.56 12.14
C LYS A 102 13.76 18.29 12.03
N GLN A 103 13.38 18.72 10.83
CA GLN A 103 12.07 19.31 10.59
C GLN A 103 10.99 18.24 10.61
N LYS A 104 9.75 18.65 10.86
CA LYS A 104 8.59 17.76 10.85
C LYS A 104 8.46 17.11 9.46
N PRO A 105 8.31 15.77 9.36
CA PRO A 105 8.04 15.11 8.09
C PRO A 105 6.69 15.56 7.51
N LEU A 106 6.53 15.44 6.19
CA LEU A 106 5.27 15.67 5.50
C LEU A 106 4.17 14.75 6.03
N PHE A 107 4.53 13.50 6.29
CA PHE A 107 3.70 12.51 6.93
C PHE A 107 4.56 11.45 7.62
N THR A 108 3.93 10.75 8.56
CA THR A 108 4.48 9.58 9.23
C THR A 108 3.43 8.49 9.19
N VAL A 109 3.81 7.30 8.73
CA VAL A 109 3.03 6.07 8.86
C VAL A 109 3.66 5.24 9.98
N SER A 110 2.86 4.80 10.94
CA SER A 110 3.31 3.88 11.99
C SER A 110 2.31 2.74 12.09
N THR A 111 2.80 1.50 11.98
CA THR A 111 2.00 0.27 12.04
C THR A 111 2.79 -0.82 12.72
N THR A 112 2.12 -1.77 13.37
CA THR A 112 2.71 -3.09 13.64
C THR A 112 3.18 -3.75 12.35
N GLY A 113 4.22 -4.56 12.37
CA GLY A 113 4.74 -5.27 11.20
C GLY A 113 6.25 -5.41 11.19
N THR A 114 6.74 -6.26 10.30
CA THR A 114 8.11 -6.79 10.33
C THR A 114 9.00 -6.21 9.23
N ASP A 115 8.40 -5.81 8.10
CA ASP A 115 9.07 -5.13 6.98
C ASP A 115 8.10 -4.29 6.16
N GLY A 116 8.61 -3.39 5.32
CA GLY A 116 7.81 -2.72 4.30
C GLY A 116 8.66 -2.18 3.17
N HIS A 117 8.06 -2.00 2.00
CA HIS A 117 8.76 -1.54 0.81
C HIS A 117 7.90 -0.55 0.02
N THR A 118 8.54 0.23 -0.84
CA THR A 118 7.86 1.07 -1.80
C THR A 118 7.50 0.25 -3.04
N LEU A 119 6.40 0.60 -3.69
CA LEU A 119 5.97 -0.01 -4.95
C LEU A 119 5.56 1.09 -5.93
N ASP A 120 6.10 0.99 -7.15
CA ASP A 120 5.84 1.88 -8.29
C ASP A 120 6.02 3.38 -8.00
N ASN A 121 6.86 3.74 -7.03
CA ASN A 121 7.02 5.11 -6.51
C ASN A 121 5.68 5.77 -6.10
N ALA A 122 4.69 4.95 -5.74
CA ALA A 122 3.33 5.42 -5.51
C ALA A 122 2.74 4.90 -4.19
N LEU A 123 3.12 3.69 -3.80
CA LEU A 123 2.60 3.01 -2.62
C LEU A 123 3.72 2.60 -1.66
N PHE A 124 3.37 2.53 -0.38
CA PHE A 124 4.15 1.85 0.64
C PHE A 124 3.35 0.63 1.12
N VAL A 125 3.98 -0.53 1.08
CA VAL A 125 3.38 -1.82 1.45
C VAL A 125 4.07 -2.29 2.72
N ALA A 126 3.33 -2.32 3.83
CA ALA A 126 3.81 -2.79 5.12
C ALA A 126 3.38 -4.25 5.31
N SER A 127 4.33 -5.15 5.57
CA SER A 127 4.09 -6.54 6.00
C SER A 127 3.71 -6.55 7.47
N ARG A 128 2.46 -6.93 7.75
CA ARG A 128 1.78 -6.84 9.04
C ARG A 128 1.70 -8.18 9.77
N GLY A 129 1.98 -9.29 9.09
CA GLY A 129 2.00 -10.63 9.66
C GLY A 129 3.13 -10.77 10.67
N THR A 130 2.80 -10.64 11.97
CA THR A 130 3.75 -10.83 13.09
C THR A 130 3.62 -12.21 13.75
N GLU A 131 2.65 -13.01 13.32
CA GLU A 131 2.30 -14.31 13.87
C GLU A 131 2.02 -15.33 12.74
N GLU A 132 0.88 -16.02 12.78
CA GLU A 132 0.58 -17.18 11.92
C GLU A 132 0.09 -16.82 10.51
N VAL A 133 -0.37 -15.58 10.32
CA VAL A 133 -1.00 -15.14 9.07
C VAL A 133 -0.23 -13.96 8.48
N ASP A 134 0.25 -14.14 7.26
CA ASP A 134 0.77 -13.06 6.45
C ASP A 134 -0.35 -12.16 5.93
N TRP A 135 -0.19 -10.86 6.12
CA TRP A 135 -1.06 -9.84 5.54
C TRP A 135 -0.31 -8.52 5.43
N TRP A 136 -0.84 -7.61 4.62
CA TRP A 136 -0.21 -6.33 4.32
C TRP A 136 -1.20 -5.18 4.44
N SER A 137 -0.69 -4.04 4.89
CA SER A 137 -1.39 -2.75 4.81
C SER A 137 -0.74 -1.89 3.74
N VAL A 138 -1.57 -1.32 2.85
CA VAL A 138 -1.13 -0.51 1.71
C VAL A 138 -1.41 0.95 1.99
N TYR A 139 -0.41 1.81 1.80
CA TYR A 139 -0.48 3.25 2.05
C TYR A 139 -0.08 4.03 0.81
N LYS A 140 -0.66 5.22 0.62
CA LYS A 140 -0.26 6.15 -0.46
C LYS A 140 1.04 6.85 -0.06
N LEU A 141 2.09 6.76 -0.88
CA LEU A 141 3.33 7.53 -0.64
C LEU A 141 3.15 9.04 -0.77
N LYS A 142 2.08 9.49 -1.43
CA LYS A 142 1.76 10.91 -1.57
C LYS A 142 1.51 11.61 -0.23
N ASN A 143 0.89 10.92 0.73
CA ASN A 143 0.41 11.55 1.96
C ASN A 143 0.36 10.61 3.18
N GLY A 144 0.84 9.37 3.06
CA GLY A 144 0.80 8.36 4.13
C GLY A 144 -0.61 7.83 4.43
N GLN A 145 -1.63 8.16 3.63
CA GLN A 145 -2.98 7.69 3.88
C GLN A 145 -3.09 6.19 3.61
N HIS A 146 -3.65 5.44 4.56
CA HIS A 146 -4.03 4.04 4.36
C HIS A 146 -5.02 3.90 3.20
N LEU A 147 -4.79 2.89 2.37
CA LEU A 147 -5.59 2.61 1.18
C LEU A 147 -6.45 1.37 1.41
N PHE A 148 -5.86 0.22 1.70
CA PHE A 148 -6.56 -1.02 2.06
C PHE A 148 -5.60 -2.03 2.70
N ASP A 149 -6.16 -3.09 3.26
CA ASP A 149 -5.43 -4.26 3.74
C ASP A 149 -5.65 -5.46 2.80
N THR A 150 -4.69 -6.38 2.76
CA THR A 150 -4.76 -7.59 1.95
C THR A 150 -4.11 -8.77 2.65
N TYR A 151 -4.72 -9.95 2.57
CA TYR A 151 -4.20 -11.23 3.07
C TYR A 151 -3.51 -12.05 1.97
N LEU A 152 -3.39 -11.46 0.77
CA LEU A 152 -2.61 -12.01 -0.33
C LEU A 152 -1.56 -11.00 -0.78
N PRO A 153 -0.43 -11.46 -1.34
CA PRO A 153 0.55 -10.58 -1.95
C PRO A 153 -0.13 -9.58 -2.89
N LEU A 154 0.26 -8.30 -2.77
CA LEU A 154 -0.32 -7.22 -3.54
C LEU A 154 -0.10 -7.47 -5.04
N VAL A 155 -1.19 -7.53 -5.82
CA VAL A 155 -1.10 -7.68 -7.28
C VAL A 155 -1.13 -6.30 -7.92
N SER A 156 -0.21 -6.03 -8.84
CA SER A 156 -0.23 -4.81 -9.67
C SER A 156 -0.21 -5.15 -11.16
N PHE A 157 -0.91 -4.34 -11.97
CA PHE A 157 -0.90 -4.45 -13.43
C PHE A 157 -1.28 -3.12 -14.08
N SER A 158 -0.84 -2.85 -15.31
CA SER A 158 -1.19 -1.63 -16.04
C SER A 158 -2.37 -1.88 -16.97
N ILE A 159 -3.44 -1.07 -16.88
CA ILE A 159 -4.59 -1.16 -17.81
C ILE A 159 -4.37 -0.46 -19.15
N SER A 160 -3.23 0.23 -19.31
CA SER A 160 -2.85 0.96 -20.52
C SER A 160 -1.40 0.67 -20.89
N ARG A 161 -1.13 0.53 -22.19
CA ARG A 161 0.24 0.33 -22.72
C ARG A 161 0.97 1.64 -23.00
N GLU A 162 0.23 2.69 -23.34
CA GLU A 162 0.80 3.97 -23.78
C GLU A 162 1.14 4.87 -22.61
N THR A 163 0.32 4.79 -21.57
CA THR A 163 0.42 5.64 -20.41
C THR A 163 0.28 4.72 -19.21
N VAL A 164 1.38 4.44 -18.50
CA VAL A 164 1.37 3.47 -17.39
C VAL A 164 0.26 3.86 -16.41
N GLU A 165 -0.78 3.03 -16.34
CA GLU A 165 -1.95 3.22 -15.49
C GLU A 165 -2.10 2.00 -14.61
N THR A 166 -1.30 1.98 -13.55
CA THR A 166 -1.24 0.85 -12.65
C THR A 166 -2.51 0.74 -11.81
N ARG A 167 -2.99 -0.49 -11.66
CA ARG A 167 -4.08 -0.90 -10.79
C ARG A 167 -3.54 -1.91 -9.80
N TYR A 168 -4.10 -1.88 -8.61
CA TYR A 168 -3.69 -2.69 -7.47
C TYR A 168 -4.87 -3.50 -6.97
N LEU A 169 -4.61 -4.76 -6.62
CA LEU A 169 -5.61 -5.67 -6.07
C LEU A 169 -5.22 -6.11 -4.66
N GLY A 170 -6.17 -6.02 -3.76
CA GLY A 170 -6.09 -6.61 -2.43
C GLY A 170 -7.27 -7.53 -2.16
N LEU A 171 -7.07 -8.54 -1.33
CA LEU A 171 -8.14 -9.40 -0.85
C LEU A 171 -8.17 -9.37 0.67
N GLN A 172 -9.23 -8.84 1.25
CA GLN A 172 -9.40 -8.81 2.69
C GLN A 172 -10.34 -9.92 3.15
N VAL A 173 -9.90 -10.70 4.14
CA VAL A 173 -10.80 -11.52 4.96
C VAL A 173 -11.30 -10.62 6.10
N PRO A 174 -12.62 -10.38 6.24
CA PRO A 174 -13.12 -9.56 7.34
C PRO A 174 -12.81 -10.20 8.69
N GLU A 175 -12.31 -9.39 9.62
CA GLU A 175 -12.14 -9.79 11.01
C GLU A 175 -13.50 -10.06 11.67
N ASP A 176 -13.56 -10.98 12.61
CA ASP A 176 -14.81 -11.29 13.33
C ASP A 176 -15.35 -10.05 14.09
N GLU A 177 -14.45 -9.17 14.55
CA GLU A 177 -14.79 -7.93 15.26
C GLU A 177 -14.84 -6.66 14.38
N VAL A 178 -14.95 -6.83 13.07
CA VAL A 178 -15.08 -5.70 12.12
C VAL A 178 -16.26 -4.79 12.46
N LYS A 179 -16.08 -3.47 12.45
CA LYS A 179 -17.12 -2.52 12.85
C LYS A 179 -18.36 -2.54 11.95
N ASP A 180 -18.19 -2.85 10.67
CA ASP A 180 -19.29 -2.90 9.72
C ASP A 180 -20.10 -4.19 9.88
N ALA A 181 -21.34 -4.05 10.38
CA ALA A 181 -22.24 -5.18 10.61
C ALA A 181 -22.57 -5.98 9.33
N ARG A 182 -22.43 -5.38 8.13
CA ARG A 182 -22.63 -6.09 6.86
C ARG A 182 -21.56 -7.16 6.64
N LEU A 183 -20.35 -6.93 7.14
CA LEU A 183 -19.21 -7.84 7.03
C LEU A 183 -19.26 -8.97 8.08
N LYS A 184 -20.10 -8.85 9.12
CA LYS A 184 -20.33 -9.89 10.14
C LYS A 184 -21.36 -10.94 9.72
N LYS A 185 -21.98 -10.81 8.54
CA LYS A 185 -23.02 -11.74 8.10
C LYS A 185 -22.42 -13.13 7.80
N PRO A 186 -23.08 -14.25 8.17
CA PRO A 186 -22.50 -15.59 8.04
C PRO A 186 -22.11 -16.01 6.61
N GLY A 187 -22.76 -15.44 5.59
CA GLY A 187 -22.45 -15.72 4.19
C GLY A 187 -21.26 -14.93 3.64
N VAL A 188 -20.62 -14.06 4.41
CA VAL A 188 -19.50 -13.23 3.93
C VAL A 188 -18.23 -14.05 3.83
N VAL A 189 -17.55 -13.95 2.68
CA VAL A 189 -16.29 -14.66 2.40
C VAL A 189 -15.13 -13.69 2.49
N VAL A 190 -15.06 -12.71 1.58
CA VAL A 190 -13.95 -11.78 1.43
C VAL A 190 -14.41 -10.46 0.80
N VAL A 191 -13.60 -9.42 0.94
CA VAL A 191 -13.73 -8.16 0.20
C VAL A 191 -12.57 -8.03 -0.78
N LEU A 192 -12.85 -8.04 -2.07
CA LEU A 192 -11.89 -7.76 -3.13
C LEU A 192 -11.81 -6.25 -3.34
N THR A 193 -10.61 -5.69 -3.24
CA THR A 193 -10.34 -4.28 -3.48
C THR A 193 -9.64 -4.09 -4.82
N TYR A 194 -10.12 -3.16 -5.63
CA TYR A 194 -9.52 -2.69 -6.87
C TYR A 194 -9.25 -1.19 -6.77
N ALA A 195 -7.98 -0.81 -6.89
CA ALA A 195 -7.53 0.54 -6.60
C ALA A 195 -6.54 1.07 -7.64
N SER A 196 -6.43 2.39 -7.68
CA SER A 196 -5.26 3.10 -8.21
C SER A 196 -4.40 3.59 -7.04
N ALA A 197 -3.21 4.13 -7.34
CA ALA A 197 -2.40 4.81 -6.33
C ALA A 197 -3.13 5.97 -5.63
N ALA A 198 -4.10 6.59 -6.31
CA ALA A 198 -4.81 7.76 -5.79
C ALA A 198 -5.98 7.40 -4.87
N LYS A 199 -6.67 6.29 -5.14
CA LYS A 199 -7.93 5.91 -4.47
C LYS A 199 -8.30 4.46 -4.74
N ILE A 200 -9.14 3.91 -3.86
CA ILE A 200 -9.98 2.75 -4.18
C ILE A 200 -10.94 3.16 -5.31
N ILE A 201 -10.99 2.34 -6.36
CA ILE A 201 -11.91 2.51 -7.48
C ILE A 201 -13.18 1.70 -7.21
N ARG A 202 -13.01 0.46 -6.74
CA ARG A 202 -14.10 -0.49 -6.49
C ARG A 202 -13.74 -1.40 -5.31
N GLU A 203 -14.71 -1.66 -4.44
CA GLU A 203 -14.70 -2.83 -3.56
C GLU A 203 -15.83 -3.77 -4.00
N ILE A 204 -15.60 -5.07 -3.84
CA ILE A 204 -16.56 -6.12 -4.15
C ILE A 204 -16.65 -7.03 -2.93
N LEU A 205 -17.85 -7.17 -2.40
CA LEU A 205 -18.16 -8.16 -1.37
C LEU A 205 -18.46 -9.49 -2.04
N ILE A 206 -17.69 -10.52 -1.68
CA ILE A 206 -17.93 -11.90 -2.09
C ILE A 206 -18.68 -12.61 -0.97
N THR A 207 -19.79 -13.25 -1.32
CA THR A 207 -20.63 -14.00 -0.37
C THR A 207 -20.98 -15.38 -0.91
N ALA A 208 -21.33 -16.31 -0.03
CA ALA A 208 -21.91 -17.60 -0.38
C ALA A 208 -23.33 -17.76 0.22
N ASP A 209 -24.18 -18.53 -0.45
CA ASP A 209 -25.53 -18.88 0.03
C ASP A 209 -25.48 -19.73 1.31
N ASP A 210 -24.54 -20.67 1.38
CA ASP A 210 -24.31 -21.52 2.56
C ASP A 210 -23.25 -20.90 3.48
N ALA A 211 -23.64 -20.64 4.72
CA ALA A 211 -22.75 -20.13 5.77
C ALA A 211 -21.58 -21.08 6.06
N LYS A 212 -21.75 -22.40 5.91
CA LYS A 212 -20.63 -23.36 6.10
C LYS A 212 -19.61 -23.24 4.98
N GLN A 213 -20.08 -23.15 3.74
CA GLN A 213 -19.22 -22.90 2.59
C GLN A 213 -18.49 -21.55 2.74
N ALA A 214 -19.19 -20.49 3.16
CA ALA A 214 -18.56 -19.19 3.42
C ALA A 214 -17.47 -19.29 4.51
N ALA A 215 -17.76 -20.02 5.60
CA ALA A 215 -16.81 -20.24 6.69
C ALA A 215 -15.55 -21.02 6.23
N GLN A 216 -15.69 -21.99 5.35
CA GLN A 216 -14.56 -22.70 4.74
C GLN A 216 -13.74 -21.76 3.84
N LEU A 217 -14.42 -21.08 2.90
CA LEU A 217 -13.78 -20.17 1.95
C LEU A 217 -13.15 -18.92 2.60
N ARG A 218 -13.44 -18.61 3.87
CA ARG A 218 -12.76 -17.56 4.66
C ARG A 218 -11.66 -18.09 5.60
N SER A 219 -11.55 -19.41 5.81
CA SER A 219 -10.56 -20.01 6.70
C SER A 219 -9.12 -19.76 6.20
N LEU A 220 -8.28 -19.13 7.02
CA LEU A 220 -6.87 -18.93 6.68
C LEU A 220 -6.01 -20.17 6.93
N ALA A 221 -6.52 -21.15 7.69
CA ALA A 221 -5.82 -22.39 8.02
C ALA A 221 -6.05 -23.50 6.97
N ASP A 222 -7.26 -23.59 6.42
CA ASP A 222 -7.69 -24.75 5.62
C ASP A 222 -7.73 -24.50 4.11
N GLU A 223 -7.66 -23.23 3.70
CA GLU A 223 -7.93 -22.81 2.32
C GLU A 223 -6.75 -22.02 1.76
N THR A 224 -6.25 -22.46 0.60
CA THR A 224 -5.27 -21.67 -0.17
C THR A 224 -6.01 -20.76 -1.13
N ARG A 225 -5.65 -19.47 -1.14
CA ARG A 225 -6.22 -18.47 -2.05
C ARG A 225 -5.14 -17.92 -2.95
N THR A 226 -5.47 -17.68 -4.22
CA THR A 226 -4.60 -16.89 -5.09
C THR A 226 -5.41 -15.84 -5.83
N LEU A 227 -4.79 -14.67 -6.03
CA LEU A 227 -5.36 -13.56 -6.77
C LEU A 227 -4.38 -13.20 -7.88
N THR A 228 -4.86 -13.17 -9.12
CA THR A 228 -4.04 -12.80 -10.28
C THR A 228 -4.82 -11.89 -11.23
N ALA A 229 -4.09 -11.10 -12.01
CA ALA A 229 -4.62 -10.35 -13.14
C ALA A 229 -4.05 -10.94 -14.44
N LEU A 230 -4.92 -11.45 -15.31
CA LEU A 230 -4.52 -12.11 -16.55
C LEU A 230 -4.81 -11.20 -17.75
N ASP A 231 -3.81 -11.03 -18.62
CA ASP A 231 -3.97 -10.32 -19.89
C ASP A 231 -4.75 -11.22 -20.89
N SER A 232 -5.96 -10.80 -21.20
CA SER A 232 -6.87 -11.43 -22.16
C SER A 232 -6.83 -10.76 -23.53
N SER A 233 -5.92 -9.82 -23.77
CA SER A 233 -5.90 -8.99 -24.99
C SER A 233 -5.65 -9.79 -26.26
N LYS A 234 -5.05 -11.00 -26.18
CA LYS A 234 -4.66 -11.82 -27.36
C LYS A 234 -3.94 -10.98 -28.45
N GLY A 235 -3.10 -10.02 -28.03
CA GLY A 235 -2.38 -9.11 -28.94
C GLY A 235 -3.16 -7.87 -29.41
N LYS A 236 -4.36 -7.62 -28.89
CA LYS A 236 -5.18 -6.42 -29.15
C LYS A 236 -5.00 -5.38 -28.02
N ALA A 237 -5.91 -4.41 -27.94
CA ALA A 237 -5.97 -3.46 -26.81
C ALA A 237 -6.00 -4.22 -25.47
N PRO A 238 -5.35 -3.68 -24.41
CA PRO A 238 -5.27 -4.36 -23.12
C PRO A 238 -6.67 -4.70 -22.61
N SER A 239 -6.89 -5.98 -22.32
CA SER A 239 -8.08 -6.44 -21.61
C SER A 239 -7.60 -7.36 -20.51
N TYR A 240 -8.07 -7.13 -19.29
CA TYR A 240 -7.66 -7.92 -18.14
C TYR A 240 -8.86 -8.62 -17.54
N SER A 241 -8.61 -9.76 -16.91
CA SER A 241 -9.55 -10.40 -15.99
C SER A 241 -8.85 -10.63 -14.66
N LEU A 242 -9.60 -10.43 -13.58
CA LEU A 242 -9.17 -10.77 -12.24
C LEU A 242 -9.60 -12.21 -11.96
N HIS A 243 -8.67 -13.02 -11.48
CA HIS A 243 -8.91 -14.42 -11.14
C HIS A 243 -8.62 -14.61 -9.66
N LEU A 244 -9.68 -14.90 -8.90
CA LEU A 244 -9.60 -15.30 -7.51
C LEU A 244 -9.92 -16.79 -7.43
N THR A 245 -8.96 -17.58 -6.97
CA THR A 245 -9.13 -19.03 -6.80
C THR A 245 -9.07 -19.40 -5.33
N PHE A 246 -9.90 -20.37 -4.97
CA PHE A 246 -9.93 -21.05 -3.69
C PHE A 246 -9.61 -22.53 -3.96
N SER A 247 -8.61 -23.07 -3.29
CA SER A 247 -8.23 -24.48 -3.35
C SER A 247 -8.32 -25.14 -1.97
N GLN A 248 -9.27 -26.06 -1.83
CA GLN A 248 -9.39 -26.94 -0.67
C GLN A 248 -8.51 -28.17 -0.85
N THR A 249 -7.50 -28.34 0.00
CA THR A 249 -6.55 -29.47 -0.09
C THR A 249 -6.90 -30.65 0.82
N TYR A 250 -7.99 -30.58 1.59
CA TYR A 250 -8.36 -31.63 2.56
C TYR A 250 -9.88 -31.74 2.76
N PRO A 251 -10.46 -32.96 2.91
CA PRO A 251 -9.87 -34.30 2.81
C PRO A 251 -9.97 -34.93 1.40
N SER A 252 -10.30 -34.16 0.36
CA SER A 252 -10.53 -34.64 -1.02
C SER A 252 -9.60 -33.95 -2.02
N PRO A 253 -9.44 -34.44 -3.27
CA PRO A 253 -8.61 -33.77 -4.27
C PRO A 253 -9.04 -32.30 -4.46
N PRO A 254 -8.11 -31.41 -4.92
CA PRO A 254 -8.36 -29.98 -4.98
C PRO A 254 -9.65 -29.63 -5.72
N ASN A 255 -10.67 -29.23 -4.98
CA ASN A 255 -11.86 -28.62 -5.55
C ASN A 255 -11.57 -27.13 -5.72
N LEU A 256 -11.15 -26.78 -6.94
CA LEU A 256 -10.90 -25.39 -7.31
C LEU A 256 -12.21 -24.67 -7.54
N SER A 257 -12.46 -23.63 -6.75
CA SER A 257 -13.52 -22.66 -7.02
C SER A 257 -12.88 -21.38 -7.54
N GLU A 258 -13.30 -20.93 -8.73
CA GLU A 258 -12.73 -19.75 -9.39
C GLU A 258 -13.79 -18.68 -9.62
N ILE A 259 -13.45 -17.45 -9.22
CA ILE A 259 -14.18 -16.23 -9.53
C ILE A 259 -13.38 -15.46 -10.58
N VAL A 260 -14.02 -15.18 -11.72
CA VAL A 260 -13.41 -14.39 -12.81
C VAL A 260 -14.19 -13.11 -13.01
N ILE A 261 -13.53 -11.95 -12.83
CA ILE A 261 -14.15 -10.63 -13.00
C ILE A 261 -13.41 -9.88 -14.11
N PRO A 262 -14.04 -9.63 -15.28
CA PRO A 262 -13.43 -8.84 -16.33
C PRO A 262 -13.17 -7.38 -15.89
N VAL A 263 -12.12 -6.78 -16.43
CA VAL A 263 -11.85 -5.34 -16.33
C VAL A 263 -12.34 -4.69 -17.61
N MET A 264 -13.29 -3.76 -17.49
CA MET A 264 -13.82 -2.98 -18.60
C MET A 264 -13.41 -1.52 -18.45
N LYS A 265 -12.55 -1.05 -19.36
CA LYS A 265 -11.92 0.28 -19.29
C LYS A 265 -11.14 0.45 -17.98
N ASP A 266 -11.69 1.21 -17.03
CA ASP A 266 -11.07 1.56 -15.75
C ASP A 266 -11.83 0.99 -14.55
N ASP A 267 -12.70 0.00 -14.76
CA ASP A 267 -13.54 -0.54 -13.69
C ASP A 267 -13.77 -2.04 -13.86
N LEU A 268 -14.33 -2.66 -12.83
CA LEU A 268 -14.66 -4.07 -12.82
C LEU A 268 -16.07 -4.30 -13.37
N ASP A 269 -16.18 -5.23 -14.32
CA ASP A 269 -17.43 -5.60 -14.97
C ASP A 269 -18.09 -6.77 -14.23
N LEU A 270 -18.79 -6.44 -13.16
CA LEU A 270 -19.55 -7.42 -12.36
C LEU A 270 -20.68 -8.08 -13.14
N ALA A 271 -21.22 -7.43 -14.17
CA ALA A 271 -22.32 -7.98 -14.97
C ALA A 271 -21.86 -9.17 -15.83
N ASN A 272 -20.58 -9.21 -16.19
CA ASN A 272 -19.97 -10.31 -16.94
C ASN A 272 -19.01 -11.16 -16.09
N ALA A 273 -19.12 -11.05 -14.75
CA ALA A 273 -18.36 -11.91 -13.84
C ALA A 273 -18.84 -13.36 -13.95
N LYS A 274 -17.89 -14.29 -13.87
CA LYS A 274 -18.16 -15.73 -13.79
C LYS A 274 -17.93 -16.17 -12.36
N LEU A 275 -18.99 -16.67 -11.73
CA LEU A 275 -19.00 -17.08 -10.34
C LEU A 275 -19.37 -18.57 -10.24
N PRO A 276 -18.78 -19.32 -9.29
CA PRO A 276 -19.25 -20.66 -8.97
C PRO A 276 -20.70 -20.64 -8.47
N ALA A 277 -21.39 -21.78 -8.59
CA ALA A 277 -22.74 -21.90 -8.06
C ALA A 277 -22.79 -21.59 -6.55
N GLY A 278 -23.80 -20.82 -6.13
CA GLY A 278 -23.98 -20.41 -4.74
C GLY A 278 -23.04 -19.30 -4.26
N ILE A 279 -22.16 -18.78 -5.13
CA ILE A 279 -21.28 -17.65 -4.83
C ILE A 279 -21.80 -16.39 -5.53
N HIS A 280 -21.78 -15.27 -4.81
CA HIS A 280 -22.22 -13.97 -5.29
C HIS A 280 -21.11 -12.94 -5.15
N ALA A 281 -21.09 -11.98 -6.07
CA ALA A 281 -20.21 -10.83 -6.05
C ALA A 281 -21.04 -9.56 -6.23
N ALA A 282 -20.94 -8.64 -5.28
CA ALA A 282 -21.67 -7.39 -5.30
C ALA A 282 -20.76 -6.20 -5.00
N ALA A 283 -21.02 -5.06 -5.65
CA ALA A 283 -20.32 -3.83 -5.33
C ALA A 283 -20.51 -3.48 -3.85
N PHE A 284 -19.43 -3.09 -3.21
CA PHE A 284 -19.38 -2.75 -1.80
C PHE A 284 -18.77 -1.36 -1.59
N SER A 285 -19.14 -0.72 -0.50
CA SER A 285 -18.54 0.54 -0.04
C SER A 285 -18.68 0.60 1.48
N ARG A 286 -17.55 0.86 2.16
CA ARG A 286 -17.48 1.04 3.61
C ARG A 286 -17.99 2.40 4.05
#